data_AF-A0A561Q4Z5-F1
#
_entry.id   AF-A0A561Q4Z5-F1
#
_cell.length_a   1.000
_cell.length_b   1.000
_cell.length_c   1.000
_cell.angle_alpha   90.00
_cell.angle_beta   90.00
_cell.angle_gamma   90.00
#
_symmetry.space_group_name_H-M   'P 1'
#
loop_
_entity.id
_entity.type
_entity.pdbx_description
1 polymer ?
#
loop_
_entity_poly.entity_id
_entity_poly.type
_entity_poly.pdbx_seq_one_letter_code
_entity_poly.pdbx_strand_id
1 'polypeptide(L)'
;MNTSEVVEIIRTTLELSKQEMSNLLGIPGKRYARYESGVLIPDDFFYERMETLYGINMQPPGIVFIQPEKLKPAVYEQLRRLLL
;
A
#
# COMPACT_ATOMS: atom_id res chain seq x y z
N MET A 1 1.88 12.27 -4.40
CA MET A 1 2.31 10.88 -4.16
C MET A 1 1.42 9.94 -4.95
N ASN A 2 1.98 8.92 -5.60
CA ASN A 2 1.25 7.92 -6.38
C ASN A 2 1.09 6.59 -5.61
N THR A 3 0.33 5.63 -6.15
CA THR A 3 0.07 4.34 -5.50
C THR A 3 1.35 3.55 -5.22
N SER A 4 2.32 3.55 -6.15
CA SER A 4 3.60 2.84 -5.97
C SER A 4 4.39 3.34 -4.75
N GLU A 5 4.48 4.65 -4.58
CA GLU A 5 5.21 5.29 -3.47
C GLU A 5 4.57 4.95 -2.11
N VAL A 6 3.23 4.99 -2.01
CA VAL A 6 2.52 4.62 -0.78
C VAL A 6 2.79 3.17 -0.39
N VAL A 7 2.72 2.27 -1.36
CA VAL A 7 2.91 0.83 -1.15
C VAL A 7 4.35 0.54 -0.70
N GLU A 8 5.33 1.22 -1.29
CA GLU A 8 6.73 1.13 -0.86
C GLU A 8 6.94 1.62 0.57
N ILE A 9 6.34 2.75 0.95
CA ILE A 9 6.42 3.29 2.32
C ILE A 9 5.82 2.29 3.31
N ILE A 10 4.61 1.80 3.04
CA ILE A 10 3.97 0.82 3.92
C ILE A 10 4.87 -0.40 4.11
N ARG A 11 5.40 -0.96 3.00
CA ARG A 11 6.27 -2.13 3.08
C ARG A 11 7.55 -1.87 3.88
N THR A 12 8.24 -0.76 3.59
CA THR A 12 9.53 -0.45 4.22
C THR A 12 9.39 -0.10 5.69
N THR A 13 8.36 0.66 6.08
CA THR A 13 8.08 1.00 7.49
C THR A 13 7.61 -0.21 8.30
N LEU A 14 7.02 -1.22 7.63
CA LEU A 14 6.70 -2.51 8.27
C LEU A 14 7.87 -3.49 8.29
N GLU A 15 9.04 -3.12 7.74
CA GLU A 15 10.24 -3.96 7.61
C GLU A 15 10.00 -5.25 6.83
N LEU A 16 9.10 -5.20 5.85
CA LEU A 16 8.74 -6.35 5.03
C LEU A 16 9.59 -6.43 3.76
N SER A 17 9.97 -7.65 3.39
CA SER A 17 10.40 -7.95 2.03
C SER A 17 9.23 -7.83 1.04
N LYS A 18 9.55 -7.69 -0.26
CA LYS A 18 8.52 -7.69 -1.31
C LYS A 18 7.70 -8.98 -1.32
N GLN A 19 8.34 -10.12 -1.00
CA GLN A 19 7.68 -11.41 -0.93
C GLN A 19 6.68 -11.48 0.23
N GLU A 20 7.08 -11.05 1.43
CA GLU A 20 6.18 -11.02 2.60
C GLU A 20 4.97 -10.11 2.36
N MET A 21 5.20 -8.92 1.80
CA MET A 21 4.10 -8.02 1.46
C MET A 21 3.16 -8.65 0.41
N SER A 22 3.71 -9.30 -0.62
CA SER A 22 2.90 -10.01 -1.62
C SER A 22 2.06 -11.15 -1.00
N ASN A 23 2.62 -11.86 -0.02
CA ASN A 23 1.94 -12.94 0.68
C ASN A 23 0.77 -12.40 1.52
N LEU A 24 0.96 -11.28 2.24
CA LEU A 24 -0.11 -10.61 3.00
C LEU A 24 -1.25 -10.14 2.09
N LEU A 25 -0.89 -9.57 0.95
CA LEU A 25 -1.87 -9.12 -0.04
C LEU A 25 -2.55 -10.26 -0.79
N GLY A 26 -1.98 -11.46 -0.77
CA GLY A 26 -2.51 -12.62 -1.51
C GLY A 26 -2.30 -12.50 -3.02
N ILE A 27 -1.21 -11.86 -3.46
CA ILE A 27 -0.87 -11.72 -4.88
C ILE A 27 0.51 -12.32 -5.19
N PRO A 28 0.79 -12.72 -6.44
CA PRO A 28 2.13 -13.18 -6.81
C PRO A 28 3.19 -12.11 -6.58
N GLY A 29 4.36 -12.48 -6.04
CA GLY A 29 5.46 -11.55 -5.76
C GLY A 29 5.94 -10.75 -6.98
N LYS A 30 5.98 -11.37 -8.17
CA LYS A 30 6.27 -10.66 -9.43
C LYS A 30 5.23 -9.57 -9.75
N ARG A 31 3.97 -9.80 -9.41
CA ARG A 31 2.88 -8.84 -9.62
C ARG A 31 3.04 -7.67 -8.67
N TYR A 32 3.25 -7.95 -7.38
CA TYR A 32 3.55 -6.94 -6.37
C TYR A 32 4.74 -6.06 -6.78
N ALA A 33 5.85 -6.67 -7.21
CA ALA A 33 7.04 -5.92 -7.61
C ALA A 33 6.78 -4.93 -8.76
N ARG A 34 5.90 -5.28 -9.71
CA ARG A 34 5.50 -4.38 -10.81
C ARG A 34 4.55 -3.27 -10.37
N TYR A 35 3.69 -3.53 -9.38
CA TYR A 35 2.85 -2.51 -8.76
C TYR A 35 3.69 -1.48 -8.00
N GLU A 36 4.60 -1.96 -7.16
CA GLU A 36 5.48 -1.10 -6.37
C GLU A 36 6.44 -0.29 -7.26
N SER A 37 6.90 -0.85 -8.38
CA SER A 37 7.75 -0.09 -9.33
C SER A 37 6.96 0.84 -10.25
N GLY A 38 5.63 0.92 -10.14
CA GLY A 38 4.77 1.72 -11.01
C GLY A 38 4.70 1.24 -12.47
N VAL A 39 5.26 0.07 -12.79
CA VAL A 39 5.27 -0.51 -14.15
C VAL A 39 3.90 -1.06 -14.53
N LEU A 40 3.11 -1.45 -13.54
CA LEU A 40 1.76 -1.96 -13.72
C LEU A 40 0.81 -1.22 -12.79
N ILE A 41 -0.32 -0.77 -13.32
CA ILE A 41 -1.39 -0.18 -12.52
C ILE A 41 -2.07 -1.31 -11.74
N PRO A 42 -2.27 -1.16 -10.41
CA PRO A 42 -2.99 -2.15 -9.63
C PRO A 42 -4.44 -2.34 -10.08
N ASP A 43 -4.96 -3.55 -9.88
CA ASP A 43 -6.37 -3.87 -10.16
C ASP A 43 -7.25 -3.68 -8.92
N ASP A 44 -8.56 -3.81 -9.10
CA ASP A 44 -9.54 -3.65 -8.01
C ASP A 44 -9.26 -4.61 -6.85
N PHE A 45 -8.84 -5.84 -7.15
CA PHE A 45 -8.45 -6.79 -6.12
C PHE A 45 -7.33 -6.24 -5.23
N PHE A 46 -6.27 -5.67 -5.81
CA PHE A 46 -5.21 -5.06 -5.01
C PHE A 46 -5.73 -3.92 -4.13
N TYR A 47 -6.58 -3.04 -4.68
CA TYR A 47 -7.15 -1.92 -3.93
C TYR A 47 -8.01 -2.40 -2.76
N GLU A 48 -8.88 -3.39 -2.98
CA GLU A 48 -9.69 -4.01 -1.93
C GLU A 48 -8.84 -4.62 -0.82
N ARG A 49 -7.72 -5.28 -1.17
CA ARG A 49 -6.79 -5.85 -0.18
C ARG A 49 -6.11 -4.77 0.65
N MET A 50 -5.72 -3.66 0.03
CA MET A 50 -5.10 -2.54 0.73
C MET A 50 -6.09 -1.84 1.66
N GLU A 51 -7.33 -1.65 1.24
CA GLU A 51 -8.40 -1.11 2.09
C GLU A 51 -8.71 -2.07 3.25
N THR A 52 -8.81 -3.36 2.98
CA THR A 52 -9.14 -4.37 3.99
C THR A 52 -8.07 -4.48 5.07
N LEU A 53 -6.80 -4.59 4.67
CA LEU A 53 -5.68 -4.86 5.58
C LEU A 53 -5.15 -3.60 6.26
N TYR A 54 -5.13 -2.48 5.54
CA TYR A 54 -4.45 -1.27 5.97
C TYR A 54 -5.38 -0.07 6.09
N GLY A 55 -6.66 -0.19 5.73
CA GLY A 55 -7.62 0.90 5.85
C GLY A 55 -7.34 2.06 4.90
N ILE A 56 -6.65 1.81 3.78
CA ILE A 56 -6.30 2.84 2.80
C ILE A 56 -6.99 2.54 1.48
N ASN A 57 -7.80 3.49 1.01
CA ASN A 57 -8.28 3.49 -0.36
C ASN A 57 -7.28 4.27 -1.23
N MET A 58 -6.77 3.62 -2.26
CA MET A 58 -5.79 4.18 -3.19
C MET A 58 -6.29 4.23 -4.63
N GLN A 59 -7.61 4.10 -4.83
CA GLN A 59 -8.20 4.22 -6.15
C GLN A 59 -8.12 5.68 -6.63
N PRO A 60 -7.91 5.91 -7.93
CA PRO A 60 -7.97 7.26 -8.50
C PRO A 60 -9.30 7.96 -8.12
N PRO A 61 -9.27 9.28 -7.80
CA PRO A 61 -8.19 10.22 -8.06
C PRO A 61 -7.18 10.42 -6.91
N GLY A 62 -7.21 9.66 -5.81
CA GLY A 62 -6.37 9.98 -4.65
C GLY A 62 -6.15 8.86 -3.65
N ILE A 63 -5.46 9.18 -2.55
CA ILE A 63 -5.18 8.26 -1.44
C ILE A 63 -5.93 8.78 -0.21
N VAL A 64 -6.79 7.95 0.37
CA VAL A 64 -7.66 8.28 1.50
C VAL A 64 -7.49 7.24 2.61
N PHE A 65 -7.27 7.70 3.84
CA PHE A 65 -7.27 6.85 5.03
C PHE A 65 -8.71 6.67 5.54
N ILE A 66 -9.30 5.50 5.33
CA ILE A 66 -10.65 5.17 5.77
C ILE A 66 -10.63 4.63 7.20
N GLN A 67 -9.64 3.81 7.53
CA GLN A 67 -9.49 3.16 8.84
C GLN A 67 -8.05 3.28 9.33
N PRO A 68 -7.58 4.49 9.69
CA PRO A 68 -6.19 4.74 10.07
C PRO A 68 -5.72 3.90 11.27
N GLU A 69 -6.63 3.45 12.12
CA GLU A 69 -6.36 2.54 13.24
C GLU A 69 -5.85 1.16 12.82
N LYS A 70 -6.04 0.75 11.55
CA LYS A 70 -5.47 -0.49 11.00
C LYS A 70 -4.00 -0.37 10.65
N LEU A 71 -3.49 0.85 10.52
CA LEU A 71 -2.07 1.09 10.28
C LEU A 71 -1.31 1.04 11.59
N LYS A 72 -0.06 0.55 11.53
CA LYS A 72 0.87 0.82 12.62
C LYS A 72 1.06 2.35 12.73
N PRO A 73 1.08 2.93 13.95
CA PRO A 73 1.20 4.38 14.12
C PRO A 73 2.36 5.02 13.34
N ALA A 74 3.52 4.35 13.30
CA ALA A 74 4.68 4.81 12.54
C ALA A 74 4.40 4.95 11.03
N VAL A 75 3.65 4.02 10.44
CA VAL A 75 3.26 4.05 9.02
C VAL A 75 2.29 5.21 8.78
N TYR A 76 1.30 5.37 9.65
CA TYR A 76 0.32 6.44 9.53
C TYR A 76 0.97 7.82 9.60
N GLU A 77 1.82 8.07 10.59
CA GLU A 77 2.52 9.36 10.74
C GLU A 77 3.43 9.67 9.55
N GLN A 78 4.14 8.65 9.04
CA GLN A 78 5.01 8.82 7.88
C GLN A 78 4.22 9.16 6.61
N LEU A 79 3.13 8.44 6.33
CA LEU A 79 2.29 8.72 5.16
C LEU A 79 1.55 10.06 5.30
N ARG A 80 1.04 10.38 6.50
CA ARG A 80 0.34 11.63 6.80
C ARG A 80 1.24 12.84 6.54
N ARG A 81 2.52 12.77 6.94
CA ARG A 81 3.51 13.83 6.69
C ARG A 81 3.82 14.06 5.20
N LEU A 82 3.64 13.04 4.35
CA LEU A 82 3.95 13.11 2.92
C LEU A 82 2.74 13.45 2.04
N LEU A 83 1.52 13.30 2.57
CA LEU A 83 0.27 13.58 1.86
C LEU A 83 -0.35 14.94 2.20
N LEU A 84 0.05 15.57 3.30
CA LEU A 84 -0.43 16.86 3.81
C LEU A 84 0.73 17.85 3.92
#